data_AF-A0A4P1QRE2-F1
#
_entry.id   AF-A0A4P1QRE2-F1
#
_cell.length_a   1.000
_cell.length_b   1.000
_cell.length_c   1.000
_cell.angle_alpha   90.00
_cell.angle_beta   90.00
_cell.angle_gamma   90.00
#
_symmetry.space_group_name_H-M   'P 1'
#
loop_
_entity.id
_entity.type
_entity.pdbx_description
1 polymer ?
#
loop_
_entity_poly.entity_id
_entity_poly.type
_entity_poly.pdbx_seq_one_letter_code
_entity_poly.pdbx_strand_id
1 'polypeptide(L)'
;MAALEYLESLRNSHPELSEWYNSLADLYQKKLWHQLTLKLEQFVALAVFQAGDALIQLYHNFITDFETKINLLKLAHFAVIVSRQYSEKEAAVGYLDGIIEKLQATREQRIEEPILYIKMQIAIFKLEQGDQKESKKLLEDGKSTLDSMTDIDPSVYASYYWVSSQYHKSRQEFAEFYKSALLYLAYTSVESLSDSFKLDLAFDLSLSALLGDNIYNFGELLAHPIIKSLLGTKVEWLYYILQAFNSGDLVRYQELCRVHNAALRAQPALVQNEQRLRPSEDRTIPLSVIADRTKLSIEDVEHLLMKSLSVHLIEGIIDQVEGTVHVSWVQPRVLGIQQIKSLRDRLDGWTGKPHVLGLDIAGSIVGNSLQPVRDTREKQIQLWKDLILDYCRTQKIFVIALEEEFPLFSNPVIERSLTHESREAFLSALVSEGRAEWMDKGHRKCLILWHRIQDWADILLQFAKDNGLEDGVVTIEEIRTGIESQGTELHGIDRTILNRALKLLEQKGKLVVFKGTSADDEGVKFSL
;
A
#
# COMPACT_ATOMS: atom_id res chain seq x y z
N MET A 1 -9.56 -46.23 31.87
CA MET A 1 -10.22 -47.52 31.53
C MET A 1 -11.58 -47.28 30.89
N ALA A 2 -12.42 -46.38 31.43
CA ALA A 2 -13.71 -45.98 30.83
C ALA A 2 -13.62 -45.49 29.36
N ALA A 3 -12.63 -44.67 29.01
CA ALA A 3 -12.40 -44.18 27.65
C ALA A 3 -12.16 -45.30 26.61
N LEU A 4 -11.35 -46.32 26.96
CA LEU A 4 -11.04 -47.44 26.06
C LEU A 4 -12.22 -48.40 25.95
N GLU A 5 -12.91 -48.70 27.05
CA GLU A 5 -14.14 -49.52 27.05
C GLU A 5 -15.27 -48.86 26.26
N TYR A 6 -15.36 -47.53 26.26
CA TYR A 6 -16.32 -46.77 25.47
C TYR A 6 -15.97 -46.75 23.97
N LEU A 7 -14.70 -46.67 23.61
CA LEU A 7 -14.28 -46.83 22.21
C LEU A 7 -14.53 -48.26 21.70
N GLU A 8 -14.41 -49.27 22.56
CA GLU A 8 -14.76 -50.65 22.23
C GLU A 8 -16.26 -50.89 22.09
N SER A 9 -17.11 -50.18 22.85
CA SER A 9 -18.57 -50.25 22.67
C SER A 9 -19.02 -49.57 21.38
N LEU A 10 -18.44 -48.43 21.02
CA LEU A 10 -18.68 -47.75 19.74
C LEU A 10 -18.18 -48.56 18.53
N ARG A 11 -17.05 -49.26 18.68
CA ARG A 11 -16.53 -50.22 17.68
C ARG A 11 -17.55 -51.31 17.35
N ASN A 12 -18.29 -51.78 18.36
CA ASN A 12 -19.31 -52.81 18.17
C ASN A 12 -20.59 -52.25 17.50
N SER A 13 -20.88 -50.96 17.68
CA SER A 13 -22.04 -50.27 17.09
C SER A 13 -21.85 -49.87 15.62
N HIS A 14 -20.61 -49.53 15.21
CA HIS A 14 -20.28 -49.10 13.84
C HIS A 14 -19.04 -49.84 13.28
N PRO A 15 -19.22 -51.03 12.66
CA PRO A 15 -18.13 -51.84 12.11
C PRO A 15 -17.33 -51.16 10.99
N GLU A 16 -17.91 -50.20 10.28
CA GLU A 16 -17.27 -49.50 9.14
C GLU A 16 -16.13 -48.55 9.57
N LEU A 17 -16.05 -48.18 10.85
CA LEU A 17 -15.06 -47.24 11.38
C LEU A 17 -14.09 -47.89 12.38
N SER A 18 -14.06 -49.22 12.46
CA SER A 18 -13.24 -49.97 13.41
C SER A 18 -11.75 -49.66 13.30
N GLU A 19 -11.24 -49.41 12.09
CA GLU A 19 -9.83 -49.03 11.87
C GLU A 19 -9.49 -47.67 12.47
N TRP A 20 -10.43 -46.72 12.43
CA TRP A 20 -10.26 -45.40 13.04
C TRP A 20 -10.29 -45.49 14.56
N TYR A 21 -11.22 -46.25 15.14
CA TYR A 21 -11.27 -46.46 16.60
C TYR A 21 -10.03 -47.19 17.13
N ASN A 22 -9.52 -48.18 16.40
CA ASN A 22 -8.28 -48.87 16.76
C ASN A 22 -7.07 -47.93 16.70
N SER A 23 -7.02 -47.06 15.70
CA SER A 23 -5.96 -46.04 15.58
C SER A 23 -6.05 -45.01 16.71
N LEU A 24 -7.26 -44.56 17.08
CA LEU A 24 -7.47 -43.66 18.22
C LEU A 24 -7.08 -44.33 19.55
N ALA A 25 -7.44 -45.60 19.74
CA ALA A 25 -7.09 -46.37 20.93
C ALA A 25 -5.56 -46.59 21.06
N ASP A 26 -4.87 -46.92 19.96
CA ASP A 26 -3.41 -47.08 19.93
C ASP A 26 -2.69 -45.74 20.20
N LEU A 27 -3.14 -44.64 19.58
CA LEU A 27 -2.59 -43.31 19.83
C LEU A 27 -2.83 -42.83 21.27
N TYR A 28 -3.99 -43.18 21.86
CA TYR A 28 -4.30 -42.90 23.26
C TYR A 28 -3.41 -43.73 24.20
N GLN A 29 -3.22 -45.02 23.93
CA GLN A 29 -2.32 -45.89 24.70
C GLN A 29 -0.86 -45.42 24.62
N LYS A 30 -0.41 -44.96 23.44
CA LYS A 30 0.92 -44.38 23.21
C LYS A 30 1.09 -42.96 23.75
N LYS A 31 0.03 -42.33 24.28
CA LYS A 31 0.01 -40.96 24.82
C LYS A 31 0.47 -39.89 23.81
N LEU A 32 0.20 -40.09 22.51
CA LEU A 32 0.56 -39.15 21.44
C LEU A 32 -0.58 -38.13 21.21
N TRP A 33 -0.73 -37.18 22.12
CA TRP A 33 -1.87 -36.23 22.16
C TRP A 33 -2.02 -35.37 20.90
N HIS A 34 -0.92 -34.91 20.31
CA HIS A 34 -0.98 -34.07 19.10
C HIS A 34 -1.51 -34.85 17.88
N GLN A 35 -0.98 -36.05 17.64
CA GLN A 35 -1.45 -36.90 16.54
C GLN A 35 -2.89 -37.38 16.78
N LEU A 36 -3.24 -37.65 18.05
CA LEU A 36 -4.61 -37.95 18.44
C LEU A 36 -5.54 -36.78 18.07
N THR A 37 -5.19 -35.52 18.38
CA THR A 37 -6.03 -34.37 18.03
C THR A 37 -6.24 -34.21 16.52
N LEU A 38 -5.20 -34.42 15.71
CA LEU A 38 -5.30 -34.32 14.25
C LEU A 38 -6.16 -35.44 13.67
N LYS A 39 -6.02 -36.65 14.21
CA LYS A 39 -6.86 -37.79 13.80
C LYS A 39 -8.30 -37.62 14.25
N LEU A 40 -8.52 -37.06 15.44
CA LEU A 40 -9.86 -36.76 15.95
C LEU A 40 -10.52 -35.63 15.13
N GLU A 41 -9.76 -34.63 14.68
CA GLU A 41 -10.23 -33.58 13.77
C GLU A 41 -10.67 -34.16 12.41
N GLN A 42 -9.85 -35.05 11.81
CA GLN A 42 -10.24 -35.79 10.61
C GLN A 42 -11.47 -36.67 10.83
N PHE A 43 -11.58 -37.26 12.01
CA PHE A 43 -12.68 -38.13 12.38
C PHE A 43 -14.00 -37.36 12.59
N VAL A 44 -13.94 -36.19 13.22
CA VAL A 44 -15.11 -35.31 13.44
C VAL A 44 -15.54 -34.61 12.14
N ALA A 45 -14.60 -34.40 11.20
CA ALA A 45 -14.92 -33.87 9.86
C ALA A 45 -15.70 -34.88 8.98
N LEU A 46 -15.71 -36.17 9.31
CA LEU A 46 -16.50 -37.16 8.59
C LEU A 46 -17.99 -36.97 8.91
N ALA A 47 -18.76 -36.57 7.88
CA ALA A 47 -20.18 -36.27 7.95
C ALA A 47 -21.06 -37.41 8.50
N VAL A 48 -20.56 -38.66 8.49
CA VAL A 48 -21.25 -39.86 8.97
C VAL A 48 -21.60 -39.77 10.46
N PHE A 49 -20.84 -39.00 11.24
CA PHE A 49 -21.04 -38.85 12.68
C PHE A 49 -21.73 -37.54 13.09
N GLN A 50 -22.05 -36.65 12.14
CA GLN A 50 -22.79 -35.40 12.44
C GLN A 50 -24.26 -35.62 12.83
N ALA A 51 -24.74 -36.87 12.73
CA ALA A 51 -26.08 -37.26 13.15
C ALA A 51 -26.02 -38.12 14.43
N GLY A 52 -26.26 -37.50 15.59
CA GLY A 52 -26.64 -38.20 16.84
C GLY A 52 -25.90 -37.76 18.11
N ASP A 53 -26.38 -38.27 19.26
CA ASP A 53 -25.86 -38.04 20.63
C ASP A 53 -24.46 -38.67 20.88
N ALA A 54 -23.95 -39.45 19.93
CA ALA A 54 -22.71 -40.21 20.11
C ALA A 54 -21.46 -39.31 20.23
N LEU A 55 -21.49 -38.11 19.63
CA LEU A 55 -20.42 -37.11 19.78
C LEU A 55 -20.49 -36.37 21.12
N ILE A 56 -21.69 -36.12 21.63
CA ILE A 56 -21.90 -35.55 22.96
C ILE A 56 -21.35 -36.52 24.02
N GLN A 57 -21.66 -37.81 23.89
CA GLN A 57 -21.14 -38.85 24.79
C GLN A 57 -19.63 -39.08 24.62
N LEU A 58 -19.10 -39.01 23.39
CA LEU A 58 -17.66 -39.07 23.14
C LEU A 58 -16.95 -37.88 23.80
N TYR A 59 -17.52 -36.68 23.75
CA TYR A 59 -16.92 -35.52 24.41
C TYR A 59 -16.90 -35.67 25.93
N HIS A 60 -18.03 -36.03 26.54
CA HIS A 60 -18.14 -36.17 27.99
C HIS A 60 -17.30 -37.30 28.59
N ASN A 61 -17.09 -38.40 27.85
CA ASN A 61 -16.38 -39.59 28.35
C ASN A 61 -14.93 -39.70 27.87
N PHE A 62 -14.57 -39.04 26.76
CA PHE A 62 -13.25 -39.17 26.14
C PHE A 62 -12.46 -37.86 26.20
N ILE A 63 -13.09 -36.72 25.86
CA ILE A 63 -12.38 -35.44 25.70
C ILE A 63 -12.03 -34.79 27.05
N THR A 64 -12.89 -34.96 28.05
CA THR A 64 -12.65 -34.54 29.45
C THR A 64 -11.41 -35.17 30.06
N ASP A 65 -11.04 -36.40 29.69
CA ASP A 65 -9.90 -37.12 30.25
C ASP A 65 -8.54 -36.55 29.81
N PHE A 66 -8.48 -35.86 28.68
CA PHE A 66 -7.23 -35.34 28.09
C PHE A 66 -7.21 -33.84 27.81
N GLU A 67 -8.22 -33.13 28.31
CA GLU A 67 -8.41 -31.68 28.16
C GLU A 67 -7.18 -30.87 28.59
N THR A 68 -6.52 -31.28 29.68
CA THR A 68 -5.33 -30.62 30.25
C THR A 68 -4.05 -30.78 29.42
N LYS A 69 -4.07 -31.59 28.35
CA LYS A 69 -2.87 -31.95 27.56
C LYS A 69 -2.98 -31.58 26.08
N ILE A 70 -4.07 -30.93 25.69
CA ILE A 70 -4.37 -30.56 24.31
C ILE A 70 -4.30 -29.05 24.14
N ASN A 71 -4.05 -28.60 22.91
CA ASN A 71 -4.18 -27.21 22.53
C ASN A 71 -5.63 -26.72 22.77
N LEU A 72 -5.78 -25.73 23.65
CA LEU A 72 -7.04 -25.12 24.06
C LEU A 72 -7.89 -24.61 22.88
N LEU A 73 -7.27 -24.16 21.78
CA LEU A 73 -7.98 -23.71 20.57
C LEU A 73 -8.67 -24.89 19.87
N LYS A 74 -8.00 -26.04 19.78
CA LYS A 74 -8.59 -27.24 19.18
C LYS A 74 -9.71 -27.80 20.05
N LEU A 75 -9.57 -27.71 21.37
CA LEU A 75 -10.65 -28.05 22.30
C LEU A 75 -11.88 -27.16 22.07
N ALA A 76 -11.68 -25.85 21.87
CA ALA A 76 -12.75 -24.94 21.52
C ALA A 76 -13.41 -25.31 20.19
N HIS A 77 -12.64 -25.66 19.14
CA HIS A 77 -13.21 -26.17 17.88
C HIS A 77 -14.10 -27.41 18.11
N PHE A 78 -13.65 -28.37 18.93
CA PHE A 78 -14.46 -29.55 19.27
C PHE A 78 -15.72 -29.19 20.06
N ALA A 79 -15.60 -28.32 21.07
CA ALA A 79 -16.74 -27.85 21.85
C ALA A 79 -17.83 -27.22 20.98
N VAL A 80 -17.41 -26.50 19.93
CA VAL A 80 -18.31 -25.85 18.97
C VAL A 80 -18.98 -26.82 18.01
N ILE A 81 -18.29 -27.88 17.60
CA ILE A 81 -18.92 -28.91 16.75
C ILE A 81 -19.96 -29.68 17.54
N VAL A 82 -19.67 -29.99 18.81
CA VAL A 82 -20.60 -30.67 19.71
C VAL A 82 -21.79 -29.76 20.06
N SER A 83 -21.56 -28.45 20.26
CA SER A 83 -22.65 -27.51 20.57
C SER A 83 -23.69 -27.39 19.45
N ARG A 84 -23.28 -27.55 18.18
CA ARG A 84 -24.18 -27.55 17.01
C ARG A 84 -25.10 -28.78 16.93
N GLN A 85 -24.83 -29.83 17.69
CA GLN A 85 -25.57 -31.09 17.65
C GLN A 85 -26.65 -31.18 18.72
N TYR A 86 -26.63 -30.29 19.71
CA TYR A 86 -27.72 -30.19 20.67
C TYR A 86 -28.98 -29.70 19.97
N SER A 87 -30.08 -30.42 20.19
CA SER A 87 -31.41 -30.04 19.68
C SER A 87 -31.96 -28.81 20.42
N GLU A 88 -31.61 -28.65 21.70
CA GLU A 88 -31.98 -27.50 22.53
C GLU A 88 -30.83 -26.50 22.65
N LYS A 89 -31.06 -25.28 22.15
CA LYS A 89 -30.05 -24.21 22.12
C LYS A 89 -29.68 -23.69 23.51
N GLU A 90 -30.60 -23.74 24.48
CA GLU A 90 -30.32 -23.38 25.88
C GLU A 90 -29.37 -24.37 26.55
N ALA A 91 -29.54 -25.67 26.28
CA ALA A 91 -28.62 -26.70 26.76
C ALA A 91 -27.22 -26.54 26.14
N ALA A 92 -27.14 -26.14 24.87
CA ALA A 92 -25.89 -25.83 24.20
C ALA A 92 -25.15 -24.64 24.84
N VAL A 93 -25.88 -23.56 25.19
CA VAL A 93 -25.31 -22.39 25.88
C VAL A 93 -24.81 -22.78 27.27
N GLY A 94 -25.62 -23.50 28.07
CA GLY A 94 -25.20 -23.95 29.40
C GLY A 94 -23.99 -24.89 29.39
N TYR A 95 -23.87 -25.73 28.36
CA TYR A 95 -22.68 -26.56 28.14
C TYR A 95 -21.44 -25.73 27.79
N LEU A 96 -21.57 -24.74 26.89
CA LEU A 96 -20.46 -23.87 26.52
C LEU A 96 -20.02 -22.98 27.68
N ASP A 97 -20.94 -22.47 28.50
CA ASP A 97 -20.63 -21.75 29.75
C ASP A 97 -19.89 -22.65 30.75
N GLY A 98 -20.30 -23.91 30.88
CA GLY A 98 -19.59 -24.90 31.70
C GLY A 98 -18.17 -25.21 31.22
N ILE A 99 -17.89 -25.08 29.92
CA ILE A 99 -16.53 -25.18 29.37
C ILE A 99 -15.75 -23.89 29.63
N ILE A 100 -16.38 -22.72 29.51
CA ILE A 100 -15.73 -21.43 29.83
C ILE A 100 -15.26 -21.42 31.29
N GLU A 101 -16.08 -21.85 32.24
CA GLU A 101 -15.69 -21.92 33.66
C GLU A 101 -14.49 -22.84 33.90
N LYS A 102 -14.44 -23.99 33.21
CA LYS A 102 -13.32 -24.95 33.29
C LYS A 102 -12.05 -24.42 32.64
N LEU A 103 -12.17 -23.69 31.53
CA LEU A 103 -11.04 -23.03 30.87
C LEU A 103 -10.47 -21.89 31.72
N GLN A 104 -11.33 -21.09 32.36
CA GLN A 104 -10.92 -20.05 33.30
C GLN A 104 -10.20 -20.61 34.54
N ALA A 105 -10.59 -21.80 34.99
CA ALA A 105 -9.95 -22.49 36.11
C ALA A 105 -8.50 -22.94 35.81
N THR A 106 -8.15 -23.12 34.53
CA THR A 106 -6.85 -23.68 34.11
C THR A 106 -5.70 -22.65 34.05
N ARG A 107 -5.99 -21.34 34.05
CA ARG A 107 -5.04 -20.19 34.17
C ARG A 107 -3.72 -20.26 33.35
N GLU A 108 -3.78 -20.60 32.06
CA GLU A 108 -2.67 -20.42 31.10
C GLU A 108 -2.73 -19.08 30.32
N GLN A 109 -1.59 -18.63 29.77
CA GLN A 109 -1.43 -17.31 29.12
C GLN A 109 -2.14 -17.15 27.75
N ARG A 110 -2.73 -18.20 27.17
CA ARG A 110 -3.47 -18.18 25.89
C ARG A 110 -4.95 -18.60 26.03
N ILE A 111 -5.56 -18.30 27.18
CA ILE A 111 -6.95 -18.69 27.46
C ILE A 111 -7.96 -17.83 26.68
N GLU A 112 -7.63 -16.57 26.43
CA GLU A 112 -8.63 -15.60 25.97
C GLU A 112 -9.09 -15.89 24.53
N GLU A 113 -8.24 -16.47 23.68
CA GLU A 113 -8.58 -16.89 22.31
C GLU A 113 -9.66 -18.00 22.26
N PRO A 114 -9.49 -19.17 22.93
CA PRO A 114 -10.53 -20.18 23.09
C PRO A 114 -11.82 -19.66 23.71
N ILE A 115 -11.71 -18.82 24.75
CA ILE A 115 -12.88 -18.24 25.42
C ILE A 115 -13.62 -17.32 24.45
N LEU A 116 -12.90 -16.50 23.70
CA LEU A 116 -13.51 -15.63 22.70
C LEU A 116 -14.21 -16.46 21.62
N TYR A 117 -13.57 -17.51 21.12
CA TYR A 117 -14.15 -18.42 20.13
C TYR A 117 -15.45 -19.08 20.63
N ILE A 118 -15.48 -19.53 21.89
CA ILE A 118 -16.67 -20.12 22.51
C ILE A 118 -17.76 -19.05 22.72
N LYS A 119 -17.41 -17.88 23.24
CA LYS A 119 -18.34 -16.74 23.39
C LYS A 119 -18.95 -16.32 22.07
N MET A 120 -18.20 -16.38 20.98
CA MET A 120 -18.73 -16.11 19.63
C MET A 120 -19.81 -17.12 19.23
N GLN A 121 -19.63 -18.42 19.48
CA GLN A 121 -20.70 -19.39 19.21
C GLN A 121 -21.92 -19.21 20.12
N ILE A 122 -21.73 -18.88 21.40
CA ILE A 122 -22.83 -18.52 22.29
C ILE A 122 -23.61 -17.33 21.70
N ALA A 123 -22.91 -16.32 21.17
CA ALA A 123 -23.55 -15.17 20.55
C ALA A 123 -24.36 -15.53 19.29
N ILE A 124 -23.96 -16.55 18.51
CA ILE A 124 -24.77 -17.09 17.40
C ILE A 124 -26.04 -17.75 17.93
N PHE A 125 -25.93 -18.66 18.92
CA PHE A 125 -27.11 -19.34 19.46
C PHE A 125 -28.11 -18.36 20.09
N LYS A 126 -27.61 -17.34 20.80
CA LYS A 126 -28.45 -16.25 21.34
C LYS A 126 -29.06 -15.39 20.24
N LEU A 127 -28.36 -15.17 19.13
CA LEU A 127 -28.92 -14.48 17.97
C LEU A 127 -30.09 -15.27 17.36
N GLU A 128 -29.94 -16.59 17.24
CA GLU A 128 -31.00 -17.47 16.73
C GLU A 128 -32.19 -17.60 17.68
N GLN A 129 -31.98 -17.40 18.99
CA GLN A 129 -33.05 -17.28 19.99
C GLN A 129 -33.75 -15.92 19.96
N GLY A 130 -33.19 -14.93 19.24
CA GLY A 130 -33.75 -13.58 19.12
C GLY A 130 -33.24 -12.57 20.16
N ASP A 131 -32.31 -12.96 21.04
CA ASP A 131 -31.74 -12.11 22.09
C ASP A 131 -30.63 -11.19 21.56
N GLN A 132 -31.04 -10.21 20.77
CA GLN A 132 -30.14 -9.24 20.12
C GLN A 132 -29.35 -8.39 21.13
N LYS A 133 -29.91 -8.09 22.31
CA LYS A 133 -29.25 -7.25 23.33
C LYS A 133 -28.06 -7.95 23.98
N GLU A 134 -28.18 -9.24 24.29
CA GLU A 134 -27.08 -10.00 24.88
C GLU A 134 -26.01 -10.33 23.83
N SER A 135 -26.42 -10.65 22.60
CA SER A 135 -25.50 -10.86 21.48
C SER A 135 -24.63 -9.62 21.23
N LYS A 136 -25.22 -8.40 21.32
CA LYS A 136 -24.47 -7.15 21.21
C LYS A 136 -23.41 -6.98 22.30
N LYS A 137 -23.77 -7.24 23.57
CA LYS A 137 -22.81 -7.14 24.69
C LYS A 137 -21.65 -8.10 24.50
N LEU A 138 -21.94 -9.35 24.13
CA LEU A 138 -20.91 -10.36 23.85
C LEU A 138 -19.99 -9.98 22.67
N LEU A 139 -20.52 -9.29 21.65
CA LEU A 139 -19.74 -8.79 20.52
C LEU A 139 -18.88 -7.57 20.90
N GLU A 140 -19.37 -6.65 21.74
CA GLU A 140 -18.60 -5.50 22.24
C GLU A 140 -17.48 -5.93 23.19
N ASP A 141 -17.79 -6.81 24.14
CA ASP A 141 -16.80 -7.43 25.03
C ASP A 141 -15.78 -8.23 24.22
N GLY A 142 -16.26 -8.96 23.20
CA GLY A 142 -15.42 -9.70 22.27
C GLY A 142 -14.48 -8.80 21.48
N LYS A 143 -14.96 -7.63 21.04
CA LYS A 143 -14.12 -6.64 20.33
C LYS A 143 -13.03 -6.07 21.23
N SER A 144 -13.38 -5.66 22.45
CA SER A 144 -12.42 -5.12 23.42
C SER A 144 -11.33 -6.14 23.75
N THR A 145 -11.72 -7.41 23.88
CA THR A 145 -10.79 -8.52 24.16
C THR A 145 -9.90 -8.78 22.94
N LEU A 146 -10.45 -8.74 21.73
CA LEU A 146 -9.71 -8.91 20.47
C LEU A 146 -8.71 -7.78 20.23
N ASP A 147 -9.08 -6.53 20.50
CA ASP A 147 -8.21 -5.35 20.33
C ASP A 147 -7.07 -5.30 21.37
N SER A 148 -7.22 -6.00 22.50
CA SER A 148 -6.18 -6.09 23.54
C SER A 148 -5.08 -7.12 23.25
N MET A 149 -5.30 -8.03 22.29
CA MET A 149 -4.36 -9.11 21.95
C MET A 149 -3.67 -8.86 20.60
N THR A 150 -2.38 -9.15 20.52
CA THR A 150 -1.53 -8.79 19.35
C THR A 150 -1.04 -9.97 18.51
N ASP A 151 -1.37 -11.23 18.83
CA ASP A 151 -0.93 -12.43 18.08
C ASP A 151 -2.02 -13.51 18.03
N ILE A 152 -3.21 -13.15 17.53
CA ILE A 152 -4.38 -14.05 17.51
C ILE A 152 -4.41 -14.89 16.22
N ASP A 153 -4.77 -16.16 16.35
CA ASP A 153 -5.01 -17.06 15.23
C ASP A 153 -6.08 -16.50 14.25
N PRO A 154 -5.84 -16.47 12.92
CA PRO A 154 -6.80 -15.98 11.92
C PRO A 154 -8.20 -16.63 12.02
N SER A 155 -8.28 -17.87 12.51
CA SER A 155 -9.55 -18.59 12.71
C SER A 155 -10.46 -17.93 13.75
N VAL A 156 -9.90 -17.27 14.77
CA VAL A 156 -10.65 -16.56 15.81
C VAL A 156 -11.20 -15.25 15.25
N TYR A 157 -10.37 -14.51 14.49
CA TYR A 157 -10.82 -13.33 13.74
C TYR A 157 -11.95 -13.66 12.77
N ALA A 158 -11.79 -14.73 11.98
CA ALA A 158 -12.83 -15.20 11.07
C ALA A 158 -14.13 -15.49 11.83
N SER A 159 -14.08 -16.20 12.95
CA SER A 159 -15.27 -16.51 13.72
C SER A 159 -15.94 -15.27 14.31
N TYR A 160 -15.17 -14.32 14.84
CA TYR A 160 -15.69 -13.03 15.32
C TYR A 160 -16.41 -12.24 14.22
N TYR A 161 -15.76 -12.04 13.08
CA TYR A 161 -16.34 -11.29 11.96
C TYR A 161 -17.53 -12.00 11.35
N TRP A 162 -17.55 -13.34 11.36
CA TRP A 162 -18.72 -14.12 10.97
C TRP A 162 -19.93 -13.83 11.87
N VAL A 163 -19.76 -13.88 13.20
CA VAL A 163 -20.88 -13.59 14.13
C VAL A 163 -21.34 -12.14 14.01
N SER A 164 -20.39 -11.21 13.89
CA SER A 164 -20.70 -9.80 13.61
C SER A 164 -21.54 -9.67 12.33
N SER A 165 -21.17 -10.37 11.25
CA SER A 165 -21.94 -10.35 10.01
C SER A 165 -23.36 -10.89 10.24
N GLN A 166 -23.54 -12.03 10.91
CA GLN A 166 -24.88 -12.56 11.18
C GLN A 166 -25.72 -11.62 12.05
N TYR A 167 -25.11 -10.97 13.03
CA TYR A 167 -25.76 -9.95 13.85
C TYR A 167 -26.25 -8.77 12.99
N HIS A 168 -25.41 -8.21 12.12
CA HIS A 168 -25.81 -7.11 11.23
C HIS A 168 -26.86 -7.53 10.20
N LYS A 169 -26.79 -8.79 9.71
CA LYS A 169 -27.83 -9.38 8.84
C LYS A 169 -29.19 -9.41 9.54
N SER A 170 -29.23 -9.80 10.81
CA SER A 170 -30.48 -9.84 11.60
C SER A 170 -31.08 -8.45 11.83
N ARG A 171 -30.24 -7.40 11.90
CA ARG A 171 -30.65 -6.00 12.07
C ARG A 171 -30.91 -5.25 10.76
N GLN A 172 -30.71 -5.91 9.62
CA GLN A 172 -30.81 -5.30 8.28
C GLN A 172 -29.84 -4.12 8.07
N GLU A 173 -28.71 -4.12 8.78
CA GLU A 173 -27.64 -3.13 8.62
C GLU A 173 -26.67 -3.59 7.52
N PHE A 174 -27.04 -3.38 6.25
CA PHE A 174 -26.31 -3.90 5.09
C PHE A 174 -24.87 -3.34 4.96
N ALA A 175 -24.65 -2.09 5.37
CA ALA A 175 -23.35 -1.42 5.25
C ALA A 175 -22.28 -2.07 6.14
N GLU A 176 -22.62 -2.32 7.41
CA GLU A 176 -21.71 -2.94 8.37
C GLU A 176 -21.60 -4.45 8.14
N PHE A 177 -22.69 -5.10 7.67
CA PHE A 177 -22.63 -6.49 7.20
C PHE A 177 -21.55 -6.66 6.12
N TYR A 178 -21.54 -5.80 5.11
CA TYR A 178 -20.57 -5.88 4.01
C TYR A 178 -19.13 -5.74 4.51
N LYS A 179 -18.84 -4.79 5.41
CA LYS A 179 -17.49 -4.62 5.99
C LYS A 179 -17.06 -5.84 6.79
N SER A 180 -17.91 -6.33 7.69
CA SER A 180 -17.61 -7.51 8.52
C SER A 180 -17.46 -8.76 7.66
N ALA A 181 -18.26 -8.92 6.61
CA ALA A 181 -18.15 -10.04 5.68
C ALA A 181 -16.87 -9.98 4.84
N LEU A 182 -16.43 -8.80 4.37
CA LEU A 182 -15.14 -8.68 3.69
C LEU A 182 -13.96 -9.00 4.63
N LEU A 183 -14.02 -8.55 5.88
CA LEU A 183 -13.02 -8.89 6.89
C LEU A 183 -13.01 -10.41 7.15
N TYR A 184 -14.18 -11.04 7.27
CA TYR A 184 -14.29 -12.49 7.38
C TYR A 184 -13.59 -13.23 6.23
N LEU A 185 -13.79 -12.74 5.00
CA LEU A 185 -13.16 -13.30 3.80
C LEU A 185 -11.65 -13.05 3.75
N ALA A 186 -11.15 -11.98 4.37
CA ALA A 186 -9.72 -11.73 4.47
C ALA A 186 -9.01 -12.75 5.39
N TYR A 187 -9.69 -13.25 6.42
CA TYR A 187 -9.13 -14.21 7.39
C TYR A 187 -9.43 -15.69 7.07
N THR A 188 -10.32 -15.97 6.09
CA THR A 188 -10.72 -17.34 5.73
C THR A 188 -10.20 -17.71 4.35
N SER A 189 -9.58 -18.88 4.20
CA SER A 189 -9.22 -19.40 2.88
C SER A 189 -10.48 -19.82 2.11
N VAL A 190 -10.70 -19.24 0.93
CA VAL A 190 -11.86 -19.52 0.06
C VAL A 190 -11.96 -21.01 -0.30
N GLU A 191 -10.85 -21.73 -0.28
CA GLU A 191 -10.75 -23.16 -0.59
C GLU A 191 -11.37 -24.07 0.49
N SER A 192 -11.48 -23.59 1.74
CA SER A 192 -12.02 -24.36 2.86
C SER A 192 -13.55 -24.38 2.92
N LEU A 193 -14.22 -23.51 2.14
CA LEU A 193 -15.67 -23.32 2.18
C LEU A 193 -16.38 -24.23 1.15
N SER A 194 -17.56 -24.73 1.52
CA SER A 194 -18.42 -25.48 0.60
C SER A 194 -19.00 -24.59 -0.50
N ASP A 195 -19.23 -25.16 -1.69
CA ASP A 195 -19.72 -24.37 -2.83
C ASP A 195 -21.14 -23.84 -2.63
N SER A 196 -21.99 -24.54 -1.87
CA SER A 196 -23.31 -24.04 -1.48
C SER A 196 -23.21 -22.80 -0.59
N PHE A 197 -22.31 -22.82 0.40
CA PHE A 197 -22.10 -21.70 1.31
C PHE A 197 -21.48 -20.50 0.59
N LYS A 198 -20.58 -20.73 -0.36
CA LYS A 198 -20.03 -19.66 -1.22
C LYS A 198 -21.12 -18.95 -2.00
N LEU A 199 -22.10 -19.68 -2.52
CA LEU A 199 -23.21 -19.09 -3.27
C LEU A 199 -24.11 -18.21 -2.39
N ASP A 200 -24.48 -18.72 -1.22
CA ASP A 200 -25.32 -17.96 -0.28
C ASP A 200 -24.60 -16.70 0.21
N LEU A 201 -23.33 -16.81 0.58
CA LEU A 201 -22.53 -15.66 1.00
C LEU A 201 -22.30 -14.67 -0.14
N ALA A 202 -22.03 -15.15 -1.37
CA ALA A 202 -21.88 -14.29 -2.54
C ALA A 202 -23.16 -13.53 -2.85
N PHE A 203 -24.31 -14.18 -2.71
CA PHE A 203 -25.62 -13.56 -2.86
C PHE A 203 -25.86 -12.49 -1.80
N ASP A 204 -25.70 -12.83 -0.51
CA ASP A 204 -25.87 -11.89 0.61
C ASP A 204 -24.93 -10.69 0.52
N LEU A 205 -23.67 -10.92 0.12
CA LEU A 205 -22.66 -9.88 0.01
C LEU A 205 -22.94 -8.94 -1.18
N SER A 206 -23.38 -9.49 -2.30
CA SER A 206 -23.79 -8.71 -3.47
C SER A 206 -25.06 -7.91 -3.21
N LEU A 207 -26.03 -8.50 -2.51
CA LEU A 207 -27.25 -7.81 -2.08
C LEU A 207 -26.92 -6.68 -1.11
N SER A 208 -26.06 -6.94 -0.13
CA SER A 208 -25.64 -5.95 0.87
C SER A 208 -24.81 -4.83 0.26
N ALA A 209 -24.01 -5.11 -0.79
CA ALA A 209 -23.32 -4.07 -1.54
C ALA A 209 -24.32 -3.13 -2.25
N LEU A 210 -25.43 -3.66 -2.78
CA LEU A 210 -26.45 -2.86 -3.47
C LEU A 210 -27.36 -2.07 -2.53
N LEU A 211 -27.69 -2.66 -1.36
CA LEU A 211 -28.57 -2.06 -0.37
C LEU A 211 -27.85 -1.21 0.68
N GLY A 212 -26.54 -1.37 0.82
CA GLY A 212 -25.76 -0.71 1.85
C GLY A 212 -25.57 0.77 1.56
N ASP A 213 -26.06 1.61 2.47
CA ASP A 213 -25.75 3.02 2.48
C ASP A 213 -24.23 3.22 2.66
N ASN A 214 -23.66 4.13 1.88
CA ASN A 214 -22.23 4.48 1.92
C ASN A 214 -21.23 3.44 1.39
N ILE A 215 -21.68 2.40 0.67
CA ILE A 215 -20.77 1.51 -0.06
C ILE A 215 -20.68 1.96 -1.52
N TYR A 216 -19.51 2.46 -1.92
CA TYR A 216 -19.27 2.88 -3.30
C TYR A 216 -18.11 2.14 -3.97
N ASN A 217 -17.42 1.26 -3.24
CA ASN A 217 -16.29 0.47 -3.73
C ASN A 217 -16.70 -0.97 -4.07
N PHE A 218 -17.38 -1.13 -5.20
CA PHE A 218 -17.76 -2.46 -5.73
C PHE A 218 -16.59 -3.22 -6.36
N GLY A 219 -15.48 -2.52 -6.65
CA GLY A 219 -14.31 -3.11 -7.29
C GLY A 219 -13.63 -4.17 -6.42
N GLU A 220 -13.65 -3.99 -5.10
CA GLU A 220 -13.12 -4.95 -4.11
C GLU A 220 -13.87 -6.29 -4.18
N LEU A 221 -15.20 -6.22 -4.19
CA LEU A 221 -16.06 -7.39 -4.29
C LEU A 221 -15.91 -8.10 -5.65
N LEU A 222 -15.86 -7.33 -6.74
CA LEU A 222 -15.70 -7.86 -8.09
C LEU A 222 -14.32 -8.50 -8.33
N ALA A 223 -13.29 -8.05 -7.62
CA ALA A 223 -11.96 -8.65 -7.66
C ALA A 223 -11.91 -10.00 -6.93
N HIS A 224 -12.77 -10.20 -5.92
CA HIS A 224 -12.74 -11.38 -5.09
C HIS A 224 -13.25 -12.64 -5.84
N PRO A 225 -12.57 -13.81 -5.72
CA PRO A 225 -12.96 -15.04 -6.41
C PRO A 225 -14.36 -15.56 -6.08
N ILE A 226 -14.92 -15.20 -4.93
CA ILE A 226 -16.26 -15.62 -4.49
C ILE A 226 -17.35 -15.18 -5.46
N ILE A 227 -17.23 -13.97 -6.03
CA ILE A 227 -18.18 -13.50 -7.03
C ILE A 227 -18.12 -14.32 -8.32
N LYS A 228 -16.94 -14.84 -8.70
CA LYS A 228 -16.85 -15.71 -9.88
C LYS A 228 -17.63 -17.01 -9.71
N SER A 229 -17.90 -17.42 -8.47
CA SER A 229 -18.74 -18.60 -8.18
C SER A 229 -20.22 -18.38 -8.54
N LEU A 230 -20.66 -17.12 -8.68
CA LEU A 230 -22.02 -16.79 -9.13
C LEU A 230 -22.21 -17.02 -10.65
N LEU A 231 -21.12 -17.00 -11.42
CA LEU A 231 -21.14 -17.22 -12.88
C LEU A 231 -21.52 -18.68 -13.18
N GLY A 232 -22.62 -18.89 -13.89
CA GLY A 232 -23.17 -20.22 -14.17
C GLY A 232 -24.30 -20.67 -13.23
N THR A 233 -24.76 -19.81 -12.31
CA THR A 233 -25.93 -20.09 -11.46
C THR A 233 -27.16 -19.26 -11.86
N LYS A 234 -28.33 -19.58 -11.26
CA LYS A 234 -29.58 -18.82 -11.47
C LYS A 234 -29.48 -17.34 -11.07
N VAL A 235 -28.43 -16.95 -10.34
CA VAL A 235 -28.24 -15.60 -9.80
C VAL A 235 -27.14 -14.82 -10.55
N GLU A 236 -26.75 -15.28 -11.74
CA GLU A 236 -25.73 -14.62 -12.58
C GLU A 236 -26.08 -13.15 -12.91
N TRP A 237 -27.37 -12.82 -12.97
CA TRP A 237 -27.85 -11.45 -13.16
C TRP A 237 -27.29 -10.45 -12.15
N LEU A 238 -27.03 -10.88 -10.91
CA LEU A 238 -26.51 -10.04 -9.84
C LEU A 238 -25.06 -9.61 -10.12
N TYR A 239 -24.26 -10.51 -10.70
CA TYR A 239 -22.92 -10.18 -11.19
C TYR A 239 -22.96 -9.10 -12.28
N TYR A 240 -23.85 -9.26 -13.25
CA TYR A 240 -24.00 -8.27 -14.33
C TYR A 240 -24.51 -6.92 -13.82
N ILE A 241 -25.36 -6.89 -12.80
CA ILE A 241 -25.77 -5.64 -12.14
C ILE A 241 -24.58 -4.96 -11.47
N LEU A 242 -23.77 -5.69 -10.69
CA LEU A 242 -22.58 -5.13 -10.06
C LEU A 242 -21.56 -4.64 -11.10
N GLN A 243 -21.39 -5.37 -12.20
CA GLN A 243 -20.54 -4.96 -13.31
C GLN A 243 -21.08 -3.70 -13.98
N ALA A 244 -22.39 -3.63 -14.24
CA ALA A 244 -23.05 -2.47 -14.83
C ALA A 244 -22.95 -1.24 -13.91
N PHE A 245 -23.05 -1.43 -12.60
CA PHE A 245 -22.88 -0.37 -11.62
C PHE A 245 -21.43 0.13 -11.56
N ASN A 246 -20.46 -0.80 -11.61
CA ASN A 246 -19.06 -0.43 -11.68
C ASN A 246 -18.76 0.32 -12.99
N SER A 247 -19.17 -0.22 -14.15
CA SER A 247 -19.00 0.44 -15.45
C SER A 247 -19.82 1.72 -15.59
N GLY A 248 -20.87 1.87 -14.79
CA GLY A 248 -21.79 2.99 -14.86
C GLY A 248 -22.59 3.00 -16.16
N ASP A 249 -23.03 1.83 -16.61
CA ASP A 249 -23.90 1.73 -17.78
C ASP A 249 -25.36 1.70 -17.30
N LEU A 250 -26.00 2.87 -17.31
CA LEU A 250 -27.41 3.05 -16.93
C LEU A 250 -28.36 2.29 -17.85
N VAL A 251 -28.01 2.10 -19.13
CA VAL A 251 -28.87 1.43 -20.10
C VAL A 251 -28.89 -0.07 -19.79
N ARG A 252 -27.71 -0.66 -19.63
CA ARG A 252 -27.58 -2.07 -19.27
C ARG A 252 -28.18 -2.37 -17.89
N TYR A 253 -28.04 -1.46 -16.94
CA TYR A 253 -28.70 -1.56 -15.64
C TYR A 253 -30.23 -1.53 -15.75
N GLN A 254 -30.79 -0.58 -16.50
CA GLN A 254 -32.24 -0.48 -16.71
C GLN A 254 -32.83 -1.72 -17.40
N GLU A 255 -32.11 -2.31 -18.35
CA GLU A 255 -32.51 -3.56 -19.01
C GLU A 255 -32.50 -4.74 -18.03
N LEU A 256 -31.43 -4.90 -17.24
CA LEU A 256 -31.34 -5.96 -16.23
C LEU A 256 -32.42 -5.84 -15.13
N CYS A 257 -32.70 -4.62 -14.69
CA CYS A 257 -33.78 -4.32 -13.74
C CYS A 257 -35.18 -4.56 -14.33
N ARG A 258 -35.36 -4.43 -15.65
CA ARG A 258 -36.61 -4.79 -16.34
C ARG A 258 -36.81 -6.30 -16.41
N VAL A 259 -35.75 -7.06 -16.70
CA VAL A 259 -35.82 -8.53 -16.80
C VAL A 259 -35.97 -9.19 -15.42
N HIS A 260 -35.30 -8.68 -14.38
CA HIS A 260 -35.34 -9.26 -13.04
C HIS A 260 -36.24 -8.49 -12.04
N ASN A 261 -37.16 -7.67 -12.56
CA ASN A 261 -38.04 -6.78 -11.80
C ASN A 261 -38.86 -7.50 -10.70
N ALA A 262 -39.25 -8.77 -10.93
CA ALA A 262 -40.01 -9.55 -9.96
C ALA A 262 -39.22 -9.90 -8.68
N ALA A 263 -37.89 -10.10 -8.78
CA ALA A 263 -37.01 -10.34 -7.63
C ALA A 263 -36.61 -9.04 -6.92
N LEU A 264 -36.47 -7.93 -7.67
CA LEU A 264 -36.20 -6.60 -7.10
C LEU A 264 -37.43 -5.99 -6.41
N ARG A 265 -38.66 -6.23 -6.88
CA ARG A 265 -39.90 -5.72 -6.27
C ARG A 265 -40.25 -6.33 -4.90
N ALA A 266 -39.58 -7.41 -4.50
CA ALA A 266 -39.74 -7.97 -3.17
C ALA A 266 -39.18 -7.04 -2.06
N GLN A 267 -38.41 -6.01 -2.39
CA GLN A 267 -37.86 -5.08 -1.41
C GLN A 267 -37.89 -3.61 -1.90
N PRO A 268 -38.63 -2.70 -1.23
CA PRO A 268 -38.85 -1.31 -1.66
C PRO A 268 -37.60 -0.40 -1.64
N ALA A 269 -36.48 -0.83 -1.06
CA ALA A 269 -35.30 0.00 -0.85
C ALA A 269 -34.46 0.22 -2.13
N LEU A 270 -34.66 -0.59 -3.17
CA LEU A 270 -33.86 -0.56 -4.41
C LEU A 270 -34.17 0.63 -5.33
N VAL A 271 -35.33 1.26 -5.16
CA VAL A 271 -35.83 2.33 -6.07
C VAL A 271 -35.33 3.73 -5.65
N GLN A 272 -34.81 3.90 -4.43
CA GLN A 272 -34.34 5.21 -3.95
C GLN A 272 -32.86 5.51 -4.20
N ASN A 273 -32.05 4.53 -4.63
CA ASN A 273 -30.61 4.69 -4.86
C ASN A 273 -30.22 4.85 -6.35
N GLU A 274 -31.15 5.36 -7.17
CA GLU A 274 -31.11 5.27 -8.64
C GLU A 274 -30.12 6.19 -9.37
N GLN A 275 -29.16 6.83 -8.70
CA GLN A 275 -28.32 7.83 -9.36
C GLN A 275 -26.94 7.91 -8.76
N ARG A 276 -25.91 7.33 -9.40
CA ARG A 276 -24.50 7.71 -9.20
C ARG A 276 -23.66 7.33 -10.42
N LEU A 277 -22.97 8.31 -11.03
CA LEU A 277 -22.06 8.03 -12.12
C LEU A 277 -20.88 9.03 -12.28
N ARG A 278 -19.78 8.40 -12.69
CA ARG A 278 -18.36 8.69 -13.02
C ARG A 278 -17.85 10.11 -13.38
N PRO A 279 -16.51 10.30 -13.29
CA PRO A 279 -15.80 11.52 -13.66
C PRO A 279 -15.60 11.67 -15.19
N SER A 280 -15.58 12.92 -15.64
CA SER A 280 -15.25 13.35 -17.00
C SER A 280 -13.77 13.73 -17.12
N GLU A 281 -13.29 13.84 -18.36
CA GLU A 281 -11.88 14.03 -18.73
C GLU A 281 -11.31 15.40 -18.33
N ASP A 282 -12.19 16.32 -17.93
CA ASP A 282 -11.85 17.63 -17.37
C ASP A 282 -12.41 17.77 -15.94
N ARG A 283 -11.63 18.41 -15.07
CA ARG A 283 -12.06 18.72 -13.69
C ARG A 283 -13.26 19.66 -13.64
N THR A 284 -13.62 20.28 -14.75
CA THR A 284 -14.78 21.14 -14.89
C THR A 284 -15.79 20.46 -15.81
N ILE A 285 -16.94 20.08 -15.25
CA ILE A 285 -17.96 19.30 -15.97
C ILE A 285 -19.22 20.17 -16.10
N PRO A 286 -19.74 20.40 -17.32
CA PRO A 286 -21.02 21.08 -17.49
C PRO A 286 -22.18 20.24 -16.93
N LEU A 287 -23.11 20.89 -16.22
CA LEU A 287 -24.31 20.27 -15.66
C LEU A 287 -25.19 19.61 -16.73
N SER A 288 -25.19 20.14 -17.95
CA SER A 288 -25.90 19.56 -19.11
C SER A 288 -25.39 18.17 -19.49
N VAL A 289 -24.07 17.97 -19.50
CA VAL A 289 -23.45 16.67 -19.83
C VAL A 289 -23.79 15.63 -18.76
N ILE A 290 -23.91 16.06 -17.50
CA ILE A 290 -24.33 15.18 -16.42
C ILE A 290 -25.80 14.82 -16.58
N ALA A 291 -26.68 15.81 -16.81
CA ALA A 291 -28.12 15.62 -17.01
C ALA A 291 -28.43 14.69 -18.18
N ASP A 292 -27.75 14.84 -19.32
CA ASP A 292 -27.93 13.98 -20.50
C ASP A 292 -27.54 12.52 -20.21
N ARG A 293 -26.48 12.31 -19.42
CA ARG A 293 -25.98 10.98 -19.08
C ARG A 293 -26.81 10.30 -18.00
N THR A 294 -27.22 11.04 -16.97
CA THR A 294 -28.05 10.52 -15.89
C THR A 294 -29.53 10.42 -16.28
N LYS A 295 -29.91 11.07 -17.39
CA LYS A 295 -31.31 11.24 -17.85
C LYS A 295 -32.18 11.93 -16.79
N LEU A 296 -31.60 12.89 -16.08
CA LEU A 296 -32.26 13.64 -15.02
C LEU A 296 -32.47 15.10 -15.39
N SER A 297 -33.34 15.76 -14.65
CA SER A 297 -33.46 17.21 -14.72
C SER A 297 -32.21 17.88 -14.14
N ILE A 298 -31.93 19.12 -14.58
CA ILE A 298 -30.77 19.88 -14.08
C ILE A 298 -30.90 20.14 -12.57
N GLU A 299 -32.11 20.35 -12.06
CA GLU A 299 -32.39 20.53 -10.63
C GLU A 299 -32.06 19.27 -9.81
N ASP A 300 -32.44 18.10 -10.30
CA ASP A 300 -32.12 16.83 -9.65
C ASP A 300 -30.62 16.53 -9.67
N VAL A 301 -29.92 16.98 -10.72
CA VAL A 301 -28.45 16.86 -10.81
C VAL A 301 -27.77 17.72 -9.75
N GLU A 302 -28.25 18.94 -9.47
CA GLU A 302 -27.73 19.77 -8.38
C GLU A 302 -27.92 19.10 -7.02
N HIS A 303 -29.12 18.58 -6.74
CA HIS A 303 -29.39 17.81 -5.52
C HIS A 303 -28.50 16.59 -5.38
N LEU A 304 -28.24 15.87 -6.49
CA LEU A 304 -27.34 14.73 -6.52
C LEU A 304 -25.89 15.12 -6.20
N LEU A 305 -25.42 16.23 -6.76
CA LEU A 305 -24.07 16.74 -6.51
C LEU A 305 -23.91 17.20 -5.06
N MET A 306 -24.90 17.91 -4.52
CA MET A 306 -24.93 18.29 -3.09
C MET A 306 -24.88 17.05 -2.18
N LYS A 307 -25.67 16.01 -2.48
CA LYS A 307 -25.62 14.75 -1.72
C LYS A 307 -24.27 14.04 -1.86
N SER A 308 -23.64 14.10 -3.03
CA SER A 308 -22.33 13.50 -3.28
C SER A 308 -21.20 14.22 -2.56
N LEU A 309 -21.27 15.55 -2.45
CA LEU A 309 -20.37 16.38 -1.65
C LEU A 309 -20.58 16.12 -0.15
N SER A 310 -21.83 16.03 0.32
CA SER A 310 -22.15 15.75 1.73
C SER A 310 -21.60 14.40 2.18
N VAL A 311 -21.69 13.37 1.33
CA VAL A 311 -21.16 12.02 1.61
C VAL A 311 -19.63 11.94 1.35
N HIS A 312 -18.98 13.05 0.98
CA HIS A 312 -17.54 13.13 0.71
C HIS A 312 -17.06 12.14 -0.37
N LEU A 313 -17.87 11.89 -1.41
CA LEU A 313 -17.42 11.10 -2.56
C LEU A 313 -16.60 11.91 -3.53
N ILE A 314 -16.95 13.18 -3.65
CA ILE A 314 -16.29 14.19 -4.44
C ILE A 314 -16.13 15.41 -3.55
N GLU A 315 -15.06 16.16 -3.77
CA GLU A 315 -14.92 17.51 -3.28
C GLU A 315 -14.84 18.44 -4.48
N GLY A 316 -15.44 19.62 -4.36
CA GLY A 316 -15.54 20.53 -5.48
C GLY A 316 -16.41 21.74 -5.19
N ILE A 317 -16.47 22.61 -6.19
CA ILE A 317 -17.26 23.84 -6.19
C ILE A 317 -18.27 23.73 -7.33
N ILE A 318 -19.55 23.99 -7.03
CA ILE A 318 -20.62 24.05 -8.02
C ILE A 318 -20.78 25.52 -8.40
N ASP A 319 -20.58 25.85 -9.68
CA ASP A 319 -20.91 27.16 -10.24
C ASP A 319 -22.25 27.07 -10.97
N GLN A 320 -23.29 27.55 -10.30
CA GLN A 320 -24.65 27.56 -10.85
C GLN A 320 -24.81 28.57 -11.99
N VAL A 321 -24.03 29.65 -12.00
CA VAL A 321 -24.15 30.71 -13.02
C VAL A 321 -23.52 30.26 -14.33
N GLU A 322 -22.35 29.62 -14.27
CA GLU A 322 -21.72 29.02 -15.45
C GLU A 322 -22.33 27.67 -15.83
N GLY A 323 -23.13 27.08 -14.95
CA GLY A 323 -23.68 25.74 -15.16
C GLY A 323 -22.60 24.66 -15.17
N THR A 324 -21.52 24.85 -14.40
CA THR A 324 -20.38 23.92 -14.35
C THR A 324 -20.04 23.48 -12.92
N VAL A 325 -19.45 22.31 -12.80
CA VAL A 325 -18.98 21.75 -11.53
C VAL A 325 -17.49 21.54 -11.62
N HIS A 326 -16.74 22.18 -10.72
CA HIS A 326 -15.32 21.98 -10.57
C HIS A 326 -15.03 20.94 -9.49
N VAL A 327 -14.51 19.78 -9.87
CA VAL A 327 -14.15 18.69 -8.96
C VAL A 327 -12.66 18.77 -8.60
N SER A 328 -12.37 19.05 -7.33
CA SER A 328 -11.01 19.13 -6.78
C SER A 328 -10.47 17.76 -6.37
N TRP A 329 -11.34 16.90 -5.83
CA TRP A 329 -10.96 15.58 -5.32
C TRP A 329 -12.07 14.56 -5.56
N VAL A 330 -11.68 13.30 -5.71
CA VAL A 330 -12.58 12.16 -5.87
C VAL A 330 -12.06 11.01 -5.00
N GLN A 331 -12.96 10.32 -4.32
CA GLN A 331 -12.63 9.17 -3.50
C GLN A 331 -11.87 8.10 -4.31
N PRO A 332 -10.72 7.60 -3.81
CA PRO A 332 -10.02 6.48 -4.43
C PRO A 332 -10.92 5.25 -4.53
N ARG A 333 -10.90 4.58 -5.68
CA ARG A 333 -11.66 3.35 -5.94
C ARG A 333 -10.73 2.27 -6.46
N VAL A 334 -11.08 1.01 -6.24
CA VAL A 334 -10.34 -0.12 -6.80
C VAL A 334 -10.48 -0.10 -8.31
N LEU A 335 -9.34 -0.05 -8.99
CA LEU A 335 -9.26 0.07 -10.45
C LEU A 335 -9.21 -1.31 -11.10
N GLY A 336 -10.02 -1.50 -12.14
CA GLY A 336 -9.91 -2.66 -13.01
C GLY A 336 -8.69 -2.58 -13.94
N ILE A 337 -8.27 -3.72 -14.49
CA ILE A 337 -7.11 -3.83 -15.39
C ILE A 337 -7.21 -2.86 -16.59
N GLN A 338 -8.41 -2.70 -17.16
CA GLN A 338 -8.63 -1.77 -18.29
C GLN A 338 -8.42 -0.29 -17.90
N GLN A 339 -8.78 0.09 -16.67
CA GLN A 339 -8.57 1.45 -16.17
C GLN A 339 -7.10 1.70 -15.86
N ILE A 340 -6.39 0.70 -15.33
CA ILE A 340 -4.93 0.76 -15.13
C ILE A 340 -4.23 0.95 -16.47
N LYS A 341 -4.68 0.26 -17.53
CA LYS A 341 -4.16 0.46 -18.88
C LYS A 341 -4.35 1.89 -19.37
N SER A 342 -5.55 2.46 -19.20
CA SER A 342 -5.80 3.87 -19.54
C SER A 342 -4.92 4.84 -18.72
N LEU A 343 -4.71 4.58 -17.42
CA LEU A 343 -3.80 5.38 -16.59
C LEU A 343 -2.35 5.27 -17.06
N ARG A 344 -1.91 4.06 -17.45
CA ARG A 344 -0.61 3.85 -18.06
C ARG A 344 -0.48 4.65 -19.35
N ASP A 345 -1.43 4.56 -20.26
CA ASP A 345 -1.39 5.30 -21.53
C ASP A 345 -1.36 6.83 -21.28
N ARG A 346 -2.05 7.30 -20.24
CA ARG A 346 -1.99 8.71 -19.80
C ARG A 346 -0.65 9.09 -19.19
N LEU A 347 -0.06 8.22 -18.38
CA LEU A 347 1.28 8.41 -17.82
C LEU A 347 2.34 8.39 -18.94
N ASP A 348 2.20 7.52 -19.94
CA ASP A 348 3.06 7.47 -21.12
C ASP A 348 2.92 8.76 -21.95
N GLY A 349 1.69 9.25 -22.14
CA GLY A 349 1.46 10.57 -22.74
C GLY A 349 2.02 11.73 -21.89
N TRP A 350 1.95 11.62 -20.57
CA TRP A 350 2.47 12.64 -19.65
C TRP A 350 3.97 12.54 -19.42
N THR A 351 4.64 11.43 -19.70
CA THR A 351 6.11 11.35 -19.75
C THR A 351 6.63 11.84 -21.10
N GLY A 352 5.85 11.68 -22.17
CA GLY A 352 6.12 12.32 -23.47
C GLY A 352 6.09 13.85 -23.41
N LYS A 353 5.15 14.46 -22.69
CA LYS A 353 5.04 15.93 -22.55
C LYS A 353 6.27 16.65 -21.97
N PRO A 354 6.88 16.24 -20.84
CA PRO A 354 8.10 16.82 -20.32
C PRO A 354 9.32 16.43 -21.17
N HIS A 355 9.27 15.34 -21.93
CA HIS A 355 10.30 15.04 -22.92
C HIS A 355 10.23 16.01 -24.11
N VAL A 356 9.03 16.31 -24.61
CA VAL A 356 8.80 17.32 -25.66
C VAL A 356 9.06 18.73 -25.15
N LEU A 357 8.58 19.09 -23.97
CA LEU A 357 8.92 20.37 -23.32
C LEU A 357 10.42 20.43 -23.02
N GLY A 358 11.05 19.33 -22.62
CA GLY A 358 12.50 19.24 -22.44
C GLY A 358 13.24 19.40 -23.76
N LEU A 359 12.71 18.90 -24.87
CA LEU A 359 13.22 19.06 -26.23
C LEU A 359 12.92 20.43 -26.85
N ASP A 360 11.85 21.11 -26.45
CA ASP A 360 11.48 22.47 -26.87
C ASP A 360 12.22 23.53 -26.03
N ILE A 361 12.38 23.27 -24.73
CA ILE A 361 13.24 24.02 -23.83
C ILE A 361 14.69 23.77 -24.23
N ALA A 362 15.13 22.54 -24.48
CA ALA A 362 16.44 22.28 -25.08
C ALA A 362 16.52 22.81 -26.51
N GLY A 363 15.46 22.82 -27.30
CA GLY A 363 15.45 23.37 -28.65
C GLY A 363 15.57 24.90 -28.65
N SER A 364 15.01 25.54 -27.63
CA SER A 364 15.13 26.97 -27.37
C SER A 364 16.49 27.30 -26.74
N ILE A 365 16.96 26.52 -25.76
CA ILE A 365 18.25 26.70 -25.04
C ILE A 365 19.44 26.29 -25.93
N VAL A 366 19.25 25.33 -26.83
CA VAL A 366 20.19 24.81 -27.83
C VAL A 366 19.72 25.24 -29.23
N GLY A 367 19.36 26.51 -29.36
CA GLY A 367 19.65 27.20 -30.61
C GLY A 367 21.16 27.19 -30.77
N ASN A 368 21.70 26.75 -31.91
CA ASN A 368 23.14 26.77 -32.21
C ASN A 368 23.74 28.21 -32.20
N SER A 369 22.93 29.22 -31.92
CA SER A 369 23.25 30.63 -31.84
C SER A 369 22.63 31.25 -30.57
N LEU A 370 23.28 32.30 -30.04
CA LEU A 370 22.74 33.12 -28.96
C LEU A 370 21.31 33.58 -29.26
N GLN A 371 20.41 33.48 -28.27
CA GLN A 371 19.04 33.95 -28.48
C GLN A 371 18.99 35.46 -28.76
N PRO A 372 18.15 35.91 -29.70
CA PRO A 372 18.08 37.31 -30.12
C PRO A 372 17.41 38.21 -29.07
N VAL A 373 16.55 37.66 -28.21
CA VAL A 373 15.83 38.39 -27.17
C VAL A 373 16.66 38.44 -25.88
N ARG A 374 16.84 39.64 -25.30
CA ARG A 374 17.71 39.87 -24.12
C ARG A 374 17.32 39.03 -22.90
N ASP A 375 16.06 39.07 -22.48
CA ASP A 375 15.60 38.36 -21.28
C ASP A 375 15.77 36.83 -21.41
N THR A 376 15.53 36.30 -22.60
CA THR A 376 15.64 34.87 -22.87
C THR A 376 17.09 34.43 -23.04
N ARG A 377 17.96 35.32 -23.57
CA ARG A 377 19.41 35.15 -23.62
C ARG A 377 20.02 35.13 -22.21
N GLU A 378 19.56 35.98 -21.29
CA GLU A 378 20.04 35.96 -19.90
C GLU A 378 19.70 34.64 -19.21
N LYS A 379 18.48 34.13 -19.39
CA LYS A 379 18.09 32.81 -18.87
C LYS A 379 18.88 31.68 -19.50
N GLN A 380 19.11 31.73 -20.82
CA GLN A 380 19.95 30.77 -21.53
C GLN A 380 21.38 30.76 -20.95
N ILE A 381 21.97 31.94 -20.75
CA ILE A 381 23.32 32.08 -20.16
C ILE A 381 23.35 31.50 -18.75
N GLN A 382 22.35 31.78 -17.89
CA GLN A 382 22.30 31.24 -16.53
C GLN A 382 22.23 29.70 -16.53
N LEU A 383 21.39 29.10 -17.36
CA LEU A 383 21.27 27.64 -17.44
C LEU A 383 22.56 26.99 -17.97
N TRP A 384 23.22 27.62 -18.94
CA TRP A 384 24.53 27.15 -19.41
C TRP A 384 25.63 27.30 -18.35
N LYS A 385 25.58 28.36 -17.51
CA LYS A 385 26.52 28.51 -16.39
C LYS A 385 26.38 27.35 -15.41
N ASP A 386 25.16 27.05 -14.96
CA ASP A 386 24.90 25.98 -14.02
C ASP A 386 25.30 24.61 -14.60
N LEU A 387 24.93 24.35 -15.85
CA LEU A 387 25.28 23.10 -16.55
C LEU A 387 26.80 22.91 -16.70
N ILE A 388 27.53 23.97 -17.07
CA ILE A 388 29.00 23.93 -17.20
C ILE A 388 29.62 23.64 -15.83
N LEU A 389 29.16 24.30 -14.76
CA LEU A 389 29.69 24.10 -13.40
C LEU A 389 29.42 22.69 -12.89
N ASP A 390 28.19 22.19 -13.02
CA ASP A 390 27.80 20.85 -12.54
C ASP A 390 28.53 19.74 -13.28
N TYR A 391 28.67 19.86 -14.60
CA TYR A 391 29.40 18.89 -15.39
C TYR A 391 30.89 18.89 -15.05
N CYS A 392 31.49 20.08 -14.92
CA CYS A 392 32.90 20.20 -14.54
C CYS A 392 33.16 19.63 -13.14
N ARG A 393 32.26 19.85 -12.19
CA ARG A 393 32.31 19.25 -10.84
C ARG A 393 32.23 17.73 -10.88
N THR A 394 31.30 17.18 -11.67
CA THR A 394 31.07 15.73 -11.75
C THR A 394 32.24 14.99 -12.39
N GLN A 395 32.82 15.57 -13.45
CA GLN A 395 33.93 14.96 -14.21
C GLN A 395 35.32 15.35 -13.68
N LYS A 396 35.36 16.15 -12.61
CA LYS A 396 36.57 16.75 -12.05
C LYS A 396 37.45 17.51 -13.06
N ILE A 397 36.82 18.25 -13.97
CA ILE A 397 37.52 19.04 -14.99
C ILE A 397 37.63 20.50 -14.51
N PHE A 398 38.86 21.01 -14.46
CA PHE A 398 39.15 22.39 -14.05
C PHE A 398 39.53 23.30 -15.21
N VAL A 399 39.97 22.75 -16.35
CA VAL A 399 40.42 23.53 -17.51
C VAL A 399 39.58 23.14 -18.73
N ILE A 400 38.97 24.14 -19.38
CA ILE A 400 38.32 24.00 -20.68
C ILE A 400 39.15 24.71 -21.74
N ALA A 401 39.55 24.00 -22.78
CA ALA A 401 40.12 24.57 -24.00
C ALA A 401 38.99 24.87 -25.01
N LEU A 402 38.99 26.06 -25.59
CA LEU A 402 37.98 26.48 -26.58
C LEU A 402 38.15 25.81 -27.96
N GLU A 403 39.40 25.45 -28.28
CA GLU A 403 39.80 24.87 -29.57
C GLU A 403 39.56 23.34 -29.65
N GLU A 404 39.38 22.66 -28.51
CA GLU A 404 39.14 21.21 -28.47
C GLU A 404 37.65 20.87 -28.46
N GLU A 405 37.28 19.76 -29.10
CA GLU A 405 35.91 19.22 -29.04
C GLU A 405 35.61 18.72 -27.63
N PHE A 406 34.99 19.57 -26.83
CA PHE A 406 34.58 19.22 -25.48
C PHE A 406 33.22 18.48 -25.51
N PRO A 407 33.07 17.32 -24.83
CA PRO A 407 31.85 16.52 -24.88
C PRO A 407 30.59 17.25 -24.41
N LEU A 408 30.72 18.28 -23.56
CA LEU A 408 29.57 19.10 -23.14
C LEU A 408 29.01 19.99 -24.27
N PHE A 409 29.85 20.37 -25.23
CA PHE A 409 29.47 21.30 -26.31
C PHE A 409 29.07 20.60 -27.61
N SER A 410 29.24 19.28 -27.68
CA SER A 410 28.87 18.46 -28.84
C SER A 410 28.06 17.28 -28.38
N ASN A 411 26.78 17.22 -28.76
CA ASN A 411 25.96 16.05 -28.51
C ASN A 411 25.82 15.24 -29.82
N PRO A 412 26.54 14.12 -29.96
CA PRO A 412 26.55 13.34 -31.19
C PRO A 412 25.21 12.64 -31.46
N VAL A 413 24.37 12.43 -30.44
CA VAL A 413 23.05 11.76 -30.58
C VAL A 413 22.02 12.65 -31.30
N ILE A 414 22.18 13.97 -31.20
CA ILE A 414 21.28 14.95 -31.81
C ILE A 414 21.96 15.75 -32.93
N GLU A 415 23.18 15.38 -33.33
CA GLU A 415 24.01 16.06 -34.34
C GLU A 415 24.11 17.59 -34.15
N ARG A 416 24.17 18.05 -32.90
CA ARG A 416 24.27 19.48 -32.58
C ARG A 416 25.55 19.81 -31.83
N SER A 417 26.21 20.85 -32.30
CA SER A 417 27.41 21.44 -31.68
C SER A 417 27.19 22.92 -31.41
N LEU A 418 27.57 23.38 -30.23
CA LEU A 418 27.56 24.81 -29.91
C LEU A 418 28.61 25.55 -30.77
N THR A 419 28.26 26.71 -31.32
CA THR A 419 29.17 27.57 -32.09
C THR A 419 30.28 28.19 -31.23
N HIS A 420 31.43 28.49 -31.83
CA HIS A 420 32.58 29.08 -31.12
C HIS A 420 32.23 30.41 -30.42
N GLU A 421 31.46 31.26 -31.09
CA GLU A 421 30.99 32.55 -30.53
C GLU A 421 30.13 32.35 -29.28
N SER A 422 29.25 31.35 -29.27
CA SER A 422 28.43 31.03 -28.10
C SER A 422 29.26 30.44 -26.95
N ARG A 423 30.28 29.62 -27.25
CA ARG A 423 31.21 29.09 -26.23
C ARG A 423 31.96 30.23 -25.54
N GLU A 424 32.52 31.15 -26.33
CA GLU A 424 33.23 32.32 -25.82
C GLU A 424 32.31 33.23 -24.99
N ALA A 425 31.06 33.44 -25.43
CA ALA A 425 30.09 34.25 -24.70
C ALA A 425 29.72 33.63 -23.33
N PHE A 426 29.49 32.32 -23.26
CA PHE A 426 29.18 31.65 -21.99
C PHE A 426 30.37 31.62 -21.03
N LEU A 427 31.57 31.33 -21.55
CA LEU A 427 32.80 31.38 -20.74
C LEU A 427 33.10 32.81 -20.27
N SER A 428 32.97 33.82 -21.13
CA SER A 428 33.13 35.22 -20.74
C SER A 428 32.12 35.65 -19.68
N ALA A 429 30.88 35.16 -19.75
CA ALA A 429 29.87 35.41 -18.74
C ALA A 429 30.21 34.74 -17.39
N LEU A 430 30.82 33.56 -17.40
CA LEU A 430 31.36 32.93 -16.18
C LEU A 430 32.54 33.71 -15.59
N VAL A 431 33.42 34.26 -16.45
CA VAL A 431 34.53 35.11 -16.02
C VAL A 431 34.03 36.41 -15.38
N SER A 432 33.00 37.04 -15.96
CA SER A 432 32.41 38.25 -15.41
C SER A 432 31.79 38.06 -14.02
N GLU A 433 31.38 36.84 -13.68
CA GLU A 433 30.82 36.49 -12.37
C GLU A 433 31.90 36.01 -11.37
N GLY A 434 33.16 35.91 -11.80
CA GLY A 434 34.28 35.42 -10.99
C GLY A 434 34.24 33.91 -10.73
N ARG A 435 33.49 33.14 -11.55
CA ARG A 435 33.43 31.66 -11.49
C ARG A 435 34.32 30.96 -12.51
N ALA A 436 35.00 31.73 -13.36
CA ALA A 436 36.03 31.23 -14.25
C ALA A 436 37.08 32.32 -14.50
N GLU A 437 38.26 31.94 -14.99
CA GLU A 437 39.32 32.87 -15.34
C GLU A 437 40.07 32.42 -16.60
N TRP A 438 40.39 33.37 -17.48
CA TRP A 438 41.19 33.10 -18.66
C TRP A 438 42.66 32.90 -18.29
N MET A 439 43.27 31.80 -18.75
CA MET A 439 44.68 31.52 -18.49
C MET A 439 45.63 32.25 -19.46
N ASP A 440 45.15 32.56 -20.67
CA ASP A 440 45.93 33.20 -21.72
C ASP A 440 45.30 34.52 -22.18
N LYS A 441 46.15 35.49 -22.55
CA LYS A 441 45.71 36.76 -23.17
C LYS A 441 44.94 36.58 -24.48
N GLY A 442 45.04 35.39 -25.09
CA GLY A 442 44.31 35.00 -26.30
C GLY A 442 43.00 34.25 -26.05
N HIS A 443 42.49 34.18 -24.81
CA HIS A 443 41.24 33.51 -24.43
C HIS A 443 41.11 32.05 -24.94
N ARG A 444 42.22 31.31 -25.03
CA ARG A 444 42.22 29.93 -25.56
C ARG A 444 41.84 28.87 -24.53
N LYS A 445 42.21 29.10 -23.27
CA LYS A 445 41.97 28.19 -22.15
C LYS A 445 41.33 28.94 -21.00
N CYS A 446 40.24 28.40 -20.49
CA CYS A 446 39.49 28.94 -19.36
C CYS A 446 39.61 27.98 -18.17
N LEU A 447 40.04 28.51 -17.03
CA LEU A 447 40.07 27.82 -15.75
C LEU A 447 38.71 28.01 -15.07
N ILE A 448 38.01 26.92 -14.77
CA ILE A 448 36.71 26.94 -14.12
C ILE A 448 36.89 26.75 -12.62
N LEU A 449 36.26 27.63 -11.86
CA LEU A 449 36.27 27.64 -10.40
C LEU A 449 34.91 27.10 -9.91
N TRP A 450 34.85 25.83 -9.48
CA TRP A 450 33.61 25.25 -8.92
C TRP A 450 33.17 25.96 -7.64
N HIS A 451 34.17 26.31 -6.82
CA HIS A 451 34.05 27.16 -5.65
C HIS A 451 34.92 28.40 -5.86
N ARG A 452 34.57 29.52 -5.22
CA ARG A 452 35.43 30.70 -5.29
C ARG A 452 36.76 30.40 -4.62
N ILE A 453 37.81 31.12 -5.01
CA ILE A 453 39.14 30.98 -4.40
C ILE A 453 39.09 31.21 -2.87
N GLN A 454 38.17 32.06 -2.41
CA GLN A 454 37.91 32.29 -0.98
C GLN A 454 37.34 31.06 -0.28
N ASP A 455 36.36 30.40 -0.89
CA ASP A 455 35.74 29.20 -0.33
C ASP A 455 36.74 28.04 -0.32
N TRP A 456 37.55 27.90 -1.38
CA TRP A 456 38.67 26.94 -1.41
C TRP A 456 39.69 27.20 -0.29
N ALA A 457 39.98 28.47 0.00
CA ALA A 457 40.87 28.84 1.10
C ALA A 457 40.27 28.44 2.46
N ASP A 458 38.95 28.58 2.66
CA ASP A 458 38.29 28.16 3.88
C ASP A 458 38.20 26.63 4.00
N ILE A 459 37.94 25.92 2.90
CA ILE A 459 37.98 24.45 2.83
C ILE A 459 39.38 23.92 3.16
N LEU A 460 40.45 24.58 2.67
CA LEU A 460 41.83 24.22 3.01
C LEU A 460 42.13 24.42 4.51
N LEU A 461 41.62 25.50 5.11
CA LEU A 461 41.76 25.73 6.56
C LEU A 461 41.00 24.68 7.38
N GLN A 462 39.81 24.28 6.93
CA GLN A 462 39.02 23.25 7.59
C GLN A 462 39.69 21.87 7.47
N PHE A 463 40.22 21.55 6.29
CA PHE A 463 41.02 20.34 6.06
C PHE A 463 42.26 20.28 6.97
N ALA A 464 42.96 21.41 7.14
CA ALA A 464 44.12 21.48 8.03
C ALA A 464 43.75 21.25 9.51
N LYS A 465 42.58 21.76 9.95
CA LYS A 465 42.04 21.51 11.31
C LYS A 465 41.64 20.06 11.52
N ASP A 466 40.87 19.50 10.58
CA ASP A 466 40.29 18.18 10.72
C ASP A 466 41.37 17.07 10.73
N ASN A 467 42.49 17.30 10.05
CA ASN A 467 43.63 16.38 10.02
C ASN A 467 44.75 16.72 11.03
N GLY A 468 44.59 17.77 11.84
CA GLY A 468 45.59 18.16 12.85
C GLY A 468 46.94 18.62 12.26
N LEU A 469 46.93 19.17 11.04
CA LEU A 469 48.13 19.59 10.29
C LEU A 469 48.60 21.00 10.69
N GLU A 470 48.23 21.48 11.88
CA GLU A 470 48.45 22.87 12.32
C GLU A 470 49.94 23.20 12.54
N ASP A 471 50.76 22.20 12.90
CA ASP A 471 52.18 22.39 13.16
C ASP A 471 53.13 21.72 12.15
N GLY A 472 52.58 20.88 11.26
CA GLY A 472 53.31 20.16 10.22
C GLY A 472 53.55 21.00 8.97
N VAL A 473 54.66 20.73 8.27
CA VAL A 473 54.88 21.21 6.91
C VAL A 473 54.32 20.15 5.97
N VAL A 474 53.35 20.54 5.15
CA VAL A 474 52.69 19.67 4.16
C VAL A 474 53.03 20.17 2.77
N THR A 475 53.35 19.28 1.84
CA THR A 475 53.62 19.66 0.45
C THR A 475 52.33 19.84 -0.35
N ILE A 476 52.40 20.61 -1.44
CA ILE A 476 51.26 20.81 -2.35
C ILE A 476 50.78 19.46 -2.91
N GLU A 477 51.68 18.53 -3.21
CA GLU A 477 51.32 17.21 -3.75
C GLU A 477 50.67 16.29 -2.70
N GLU A 478 51.05 16.39 -1.43
CA GLU A 478 50.35 15.70 -0.33
C GLU A 478 48.91 16.20 -0.17
N ILE A 479 48.65 17.50 -0.35
CA ILE A 479 47.28 18.05 -0.33
C ILE A 479 46.46 17.57 -1.54
N ARG A 480 47.09 17.44 -2.72
CA ARG A 480 46.41 17.04 -3.97
C ARG A 480 46.15 15.54 -4.08
N THR A 481 47.11 14.74 -3.65
CA THR A 481 47.15 13.28 -3.91
C THR A 481 47.37 12.42 -2.67
N GLY A 482 47.60 13.03 -1.50
CA GLY A 482 47.85 12.33 -0.26
C GLY A 482 46.61 11.57 0.24
N ILE A 483 46.86 10.58 1.11
CA ILE A 483 45.83 9.69 1.67
C ILE A 483 44.79 10.50 2.45
N GLU A 484 45.22 11.56 3.15
CA GLU A 484 44.34 12.44 3.93
C GLU A 484 43.35 13.22 3.05
N SER A 485 43.73 13.52 1.80
CA SER A 485 42.85 14.20 0.85
C SER A 485 41.77 13.26 0.27
N GLN A 486 41.95 11.93 0.35
CA GLN A 486 41.03 10.98 -0.27
C GLN A 486 39.61 11.07 0.33
N GLY A 487 38.63 11.27 -0.54
CA GLY A 487 37.22 11.47 -0.15
C GLY A 487 36.81 12.93 0.04
N THR A 488 37.75 13.88 0.00
CA THR A 488 37.47 15.32 0.03
C THR A 488 37.48 15.93 -1.38
N GLU A 489 36.88 17.11 -1.53
CA GLU A 489 36.87 17.88 -2.79
C GLU A 489 38.27 18.40 -3.18
N LEU A 490 39.24 18.33 -2.26
CA LEU A 490 40.64 18.70 -2.49
C LEU A 490 41.41 17.63 -3.30
N HIS A 491 40.93 16.38 -3.32
CA HIS A 491 41.61 15.31 -4.03
C HIS A 491 41.50 15.45 -5.55
N GLY A 492 42.65 15.68 -6.19
CA GLY A 492 42.76 15.92 -7.62
C GLY A 492 42.51 17.36 -8.04
N ILE A 493 42.57 18.33 -7.11
CA ILE A 493 42.46 19.76 -7.44
C ILE A 493 43.58 20.20 -8.39
N ASP A 494 43.26 21.14 -9.30
CA ASP A 494 44.25 21.74 -10.18
C ASP A 494 45.28 22.57 -9.39
N ARG A 495 46.56 22.40 -9.74
CA ARG A 495 47.70 23.07 -9.07
C ARG A 495 47.57 24.59 -9.09
N THR A 496 46.99 25.16 -10.14
CA THR A 496 46.84 26.61 -10.27
C THR A 496 45.81 27.19 -9.31
N ILE A 497 44.70 26.48 -9.08
CA ILE A 497 43.64 26.88 -8.13
C ILE A 497 44.19 26.79 -6.71
N LEU A 498 44.85 25.67 -6.39
CA LEU A 498 45.46 25.45 -5.08
C LEU A 498 46.51 26.51 -4.75
N ASN A 499 47.41 26.82 -5.67
CA ASN A 499 48.42 27.88 -5.48
C ASN A 499 47.81 29.26 -5.26
N ARG A 500 46.67 29.57 -5.87
CA ARG A 500 45.98 30.84 -5.68
C ARG A 500 45.27 30.91 -4.34
N ALA A 501 44.63 29.82 -3.91
CA ALA A 501 44.03 29.73 -2.58
C ALA A 501 45.09 29.84 -1.48
N LEU A 502 46.23 29.17 -1.64
CA LEU A 502 47.38 29.27 -0.72
C LEU A 502 47.95 30.68 -0.63
N LYS A 503 48.15 31.38 -1.75
CA LYS A 503 48.57 32.80 -1.75
C LYS A 503 47.58 33.72 -1.05
N LEU A 504 46.28 33.46 -1.16
CA LEU A 504 45.25 34.23 -0.46
C LEU A 504 45.33 34.01 1.05
N LEU A 505 45.58 32.77 1.48
CA LEU A 505 45.80 32.43 2.90
C LEU A 505 47.10 33.03 3.45
N GLU A 506 48.16 33.07 2.64
CA GLU A 506 49.44 33.73 2.98
C GLU A 506 49.24 35.24 3.19
N GLN A 507 48.50 35.92 2.30
CA GLN A 507 48.15 37.33 2.47
C GLN A 507 47.30 37.60 3.71
N LYS A 508 46.46 36.65 4.12
CA LYS A 508 45.68 36.72 5.36
C LYS A 508 46.49 36.37 6.62
N GLY A 509 47.77 36.00 6.46
CA GLY A 509 48.67 35.65 7.56
C GLY A 509 48.37 34.30 8.24
N LYS A 510 47.53 33.46 7.62
CA LYS A 510 47.11 32.16 8.16
C LYS A 510 47.97 30.98 7.69
N LEU A 511 48.99 31.27 6.90
CA LEU A 511 49.77 30.26 6.18
C LEU A 511 51.13 30.84 5.81
N VAL A 512 52.18 30.04 5.92
CA VAL A 512 53.54 30.36 5.48
C VAL A 512 53.97 29.35 4.43
N VAL A 513 54.33 29.84 3.25
CA VAL A 513 54.84 29.01 2.15
C VAL A 513 56.37 28.97 2.22
N PHE A 514 56.94 27.78 2.35
CA PHE A 514 58.36 27.50 2.24
C PHE A 514 58.68 27.08 0.81
N LYS A 515 59.48 27.87 0.10
CA LYS A 515 59.94 27.51 -1.23
C LYS A 515 61.21 26.67 -1.12
N GLY A 516 61.14 25.40 -1.53
CA GLY A 516 62.29 24.54 -1.72
C GLY A 516 63.13 24.92 -2.93
N THR A 517 64.19 24.15 -3.19
CA THR A 517 65.13 24.39 -4.30
C THR A 517 64.58 23.98 -5.67
N SER A 518 63.45 23.28 -5.72
CA SER A 518 62.73 22.88 -6.94
C SER A 518 61.29 23.38 -6.92
N ALA A 519 60.68 23.63 -8.08
CA ALA A 519 59.29 24.12 -8.18
C ALA A 519 58.25 23.17 -7.57
N ASP A 520 58.59 21.89 -7.41
CA ASP A 520 57.74 20.85 -6.84
C ASP A 520 57.94 20.65 -5.32
N ASP A 521 58.94 21.31 -4.72
CA ASP A 521 59.25 21.25 -3.28
C ASP A 521 58.73 22.49 -2.53
N GLU A 522 57.53 22.96 -2.86
CA GLU A 522 56.86 24.01 -2.08
C GLU A 522 56.14 23.36 -0.88
N GLY A 523 56.68 23.60 0.31
CA GLY A 523 56.09 23.19 1.58
C GLY A 523 55.19 24.28 2.15
N VAL A 524 54.08 23.91 2.74
CA VAL A 524 53.09 24.80 3.30
C VAL A 524 52.94 24.50 4.78
N LYS A 525 53.09 25.52 5.64
CA LYS A 525 52.72 25.42 7.05
C LYS A 525 51.51 26.28 7.33
N PHE A 526 50.43 25.67 7.82
CA PHE A 526 49.26 26.41 8.28
C PHE A 526 49.58 27.09 9.62
N SER A 527 49.05 28.28 9.83
CA SER A 527 49.18 29.04 11.08
C SER A 527 47.77 29.51 11.42
N LEU A 528 47.08 28.72 12.24
CA LEU A 528 45.65 28.88 12.49
C LEU A 528 45.31 29.91 13.57
#